data_AF-A0A2V9B6I6-F1
#
_entry.id   AF-A0A2V9B6I6-F1
#
_cell.length_a   1.000
_cell.length_b   1.000
_cell.length_c   1.000
_cell.angle_alpha   90.00
_cell.angle_beta   90.00
_cell.angle_gamma   90.00
#
_symmetry.space_group_name_H-M   'P 1'
#
loop_
_entity.id
_entity.type
_entity.pdbx_description
1 polymer ?
#
loop_
_entity_poly.entity_id
_entity_poly.type
_entity_poly.pdbx_seq_one_letter_code
_entity_poly.pdbx_strand_id
1 'polypeptide(L)'
;MIHASRLRWLILTLITVFLDRLSKAVVEAKTVEGWRHELIHNFIYLVHSKNPGIAFSIFADSNSDWVRYALMAGSLVVIAILAWYLVAAKGVSSRSAAGLALLLGGATGNLTDRIIHGAVTDYFEVLFGSY
;
A
#
# COMPACT_ATOMS: atom_id res chain seq x y z
N MET A 1 -4.62 -6.02 27.42
CA MET A 1 -4.47 -7.48 27.28
C MET A 1 -4.53 -7.82 25.80
N ILE A 2 -3.46 -8.39 25.24
CA ILE A 2 -3.41 -8.81 23.85
C ILE A 2 -4.22 -10.10 23.72
N HIS A 3 -5.23 -10.13 22.85
CA HIS A 3 -6.05 -11.32 22.65
C HIS A 3 -5.32 -12.30 21.73
N ALA A 4 -4.94 -13.48 22.23
CA ALA A 4 -4.21 -14.50 21.44
C ALA A 4 -4.94 -14.89 20.13
N SER A 5 -6.27 -14.83 20.12
CA SER A 5 -7.10 -15.06 18.93
C SER A 5 -6.89 -14.03 17.80
N ARG A 6 -6.17 -12.94 18.07
CA ARG A 6 -5.86 -11.87 17.10
C ARG A 6 -4.50 -12.00 16.44
N LEU A 7 -3.63 -12.87 16.96
CA LEU A 7 -2.34 -13.15 16.33
C LEU A 7 -2.50 -13.71 14.91
N ARG A 8 -3.59 -14.45 14.65
CA ARG A 8 -3.94 -14.91 13.29
C ARG A 8 -4.14 -13.77 12.29
N TRP A 9 -4.56 -12.60 12.75
CA TRP A 9 -4.73 -11.44 11.87
C TRP A 9 -3.40 -10.77 11.55
N LEU A 10 -2.40 -10.88 12.44
CA LEU A 10 -1.04 -10.47 12.12
C LEU A 10 -0.43 -11.37 11.04
N ILE A 11 -0.79 -12.67 11.00
CA ILE A 11 -0.42 -13.55 9.89
C ILE A 11 -1.03 -13.04 8.58
N LEU A 12 -2.31 -12.64 8.58
CA LEU A 12 -2.94 -12.04 7.40
C LEU A 12 -2.25 -10.74 6.96
N THR A 13 -1.84 -9.89 7.91
CA THR A 13 -1.02 -8.70 7.62
C THR A 13 0.29 -9.08 6.94
N LEU A 14 1.03 -10.05 7.48
CA LEU A 14 2.30 -10.51 6.90
C LEU A 14 2.12 -11.09 5.49
N ILE A 15 1.07 -11.91 5.28
CA ILE A 15 0.72 -12.44 3.96
C ILE A 15 0.43 -11.28 3.00
N THR A 16 -0.30 -10.26 3.44
CA THR A 16 -0.63 -9.10 2.61
C THR A 16 0.62 -8.32 2.20
N VAL A 17 1.52 -8.05 3.15
CA VAL A 17 2.83 -7.40 2.88
C VAL A 17 3.66 -8.22 1.90
N PHE A 18 3.71 -9.54 2.09
CA PHE A 18 4.46 -10.44 1.22
C PHE A 18 3.89 -10.44 -0.20
N LEU A 19 2.56 -10.55 -0.35
CA LEU A 19 1.90 -10.55 -1.65
C LEU A 19 2.05 -9.20 -2.37
N ASP A 20 1.96 -8.08 -1.65
CA ASP A 20 2.20 -6.75 -2.20
C ASP A 20 3.62 -6.64 -2.75
N ARG A 21 4.64 -6.97 -1.94
CA ARG A 21 6.04 -6.87 -2.37
C ARG A 21 6.38 -7.84 -3.49
N LEU A 22 5.83 -9.06 -3.46
CA LEU A 22 5.97 -10.03 -4.54
C LEU A 22 5.37 -9.50 -5.85
N SER A 23 4.17 -8.93 -5.81
CA SER A 23 3.50 -8.38 -7.00
C SER A 23 4.33 -7.24 -7.62
N LYS A 24 4.83 -6.33 -6.79
CA LYS A 24 5.72 -5.25 -7.22
C LYS A 24 7.03 -5.76 -7.80
N ALA A 25 7.67 -6.72 -7.14
CA ALA A 25 8.91 -7.33 -7.63
C ALA A 25 8.72 -8.03 -8.98
N VAL A 26 7.58 -8.68 -9.22
CA VAL A 26 7.26 -9.29 -10.52
C VAL A 26 7.14 -8.23 -11.62
N VAL A 27 6.48 -7.11 -11.35
CA VAL A 27 6.35 -6.00 -12.31
C VAL A 27 7.71 -5.36 -12.59
N GLU A 28 8.46 -5.04 -11.53
CA GLU A 28 9.82 -4.47 -11.61
C GLU A 28 10.79 -5.36 -12.39
N ALA A 29 10.68 -6.69 -12.28
CA ALA A 29 11.55 -7.63 -12.98
C ALA A 29 11.15 -7.87 -14.44
N LYS A 30 9.88 -7.67 -14.80
CA LYS A 30 9.36 -8.02 -16.13
C LYS A 30 9.13 -6.82 -17.05
N THR A 31 9.18 -5.61 -16.53
CA THR A 31 8.81 -4.40 -17.26
C THR A 31 9.77 -3.26 -16.94
N VAL A 32 9.80 -2.25 -17.79
CA VAL A 32 10.55 -1.00 -17.56
C VAL A 32 9.61 0.08 -17.05
N GLU A 33 10.14 1.04 -16.30
CA GLU A 33 9.35 2.20 -15.85
C GLU A 33 8.73 2.92 -17.07
N GLY A 34 7.45 3.28 -16.96
CA GLY A 34 6.65 3.82 -18.05
C GLY A 34 5.95 2.75 -18.91
N TRP A 35 6.18 1.46 -18.67
CA TRP A 35 5.40 0.40 -19.31
C TRP A 35 3.92 0.51 -18.94
N ARG A 36 3.05 0.36 -19.94
CA ARG A 36 1.60 0.46 -19.81
C ARG A 36 0.91 -0.50 -20.77
N HIS A 37 -0.01 -1.30 -20.24
CA HIS A 37 -0.77 -2.29 -20.99
C HIS A 37 -2.25 -2.23 -20.62
N GLU A 38 -3.10 -2.13 -21.62
CA GLU A 38 -4.55 -2.10 -21.44
C GLU A 38 -5.09 -3.48 -21.07
N LEU A 39 -5.72 -3.58 -19.90
CA LEU A 39 -6.37 -4.80 -19.43
C LEU A 39 -7.88 -4.78 -19.68
N ILE A 40 -8.52 -3.64 -19.41
CA ILE A 40 -9.93 -3.36 -19.72
C ILE A 40 -10.01 -2.03 -20.44
N HIS A 41 -10.62 -2.03 -21.62
CA HIS A 41 -10.69 -0.87 -22.50
C HIS A 41 -11.19 0.39 -21.78
N ASN A 42 -10.38 1.45 -21.83
CA ASN A 42 -10.61 2.75 -21.18
C ASN A 42 -10.99 2.68 -19.69
N PHE A 43 -10.54 1.63 -18.98
CA PHE A 43 -10.90 1.46 -17.57
C PHE A 43 -9.75 0.97 -16.70
N ILE A 44 -9.09 -0.14 -17.05
CA ILE A 44 -8.00 -0.70 -16.24
C ILE A 44 -6.77 -0.91 -17.10
N TYR A 45 -5.64 -0.39 -16.61
CA TYR A 45 -4.33 -0.59 -17.19
C TYR A 45 -3.41 -1.25 -16.17
N LEU A 46 -2.61 -2.20 -16.65
CA LEU A 46 -1.40 -2.62 -15.95
C LEU A 46 -0.30 -1.62 -16.28
N VAL A 47 0.42 -1.16 -15.27
CA VAL A 47 1.45 -0.14 -15.44
C VAL A 47 2.73 -0.54 -14.70
N HIS A 48 3.81 0.16 -14.99
CA HIS A 48 4.98 0.22 -14.11
C HIS A 48 5.32 1.68 -13.90
N SER A 49 4.88 2.22 -12.76
CA SER A 49 5.12 3.62 -12.39
C SER A 49 5.74 3.70 -11.00
N LYS A 50 6.72 4.58 -10.82
CA LYS A 50 7.23 4.96 -9.51
C LYS A 50 6.49 6.21 -9.04
N ASN A 51 5.72 6.07 -7.97
CA ASN A 51 4.91 7.13 -7.40
C ASN A 51 5.57 7.72 -6.13
N PRO A 52 6.18 8.92 -6.21
CA PRO A 52 6.76 9.60 -5.06
C PRO A 52 5.69 10.28 -4.16
N GLY A 53 4.47 10.44 -4.65
CA GLY A 53 3.35 11.12 -3.98
C GLY A 53 2.38 10.15 -3.29
N ILE A 54 1.10 10.53 -3.27
CA ILE A 54 -0.03 9.69 -2.82
C ILE A 54 -0.80 9.12 -4.03
N ALA A 55 -1.98 8.55 -3.80
CA ALA A 55 -2.86 8.04 -4.87
C ALA A 55 -3.07 9.10 -5.98
N PHE A 56 -3.13 8.64 -7.23
CA PHE A 56 -3.24 9.50 -8.43
C PHE A 56 -2.10 10.52 -8.57
N SER A 57 -0.91 10.19 -8.06
CA SER A 57 0.29 11.04 -8.11
C SER A 57 0.09 12.45 -7.54
N ILE A 58 -0.89 12.64 -6.65
CA ILE A 58 -1.06 13.92 -5.96
C ILE A 58 0.21 14.17 -5.11
N PHE A 59 0.78 15.37 -5.23
CA PHE A 59 2.08 15.78 -4.70
C PHE A 59 3.32 15.13 -5.35
N ALA A 60 3.19 14.40 -6.46
CA ALA A 60 4.37 13.82 -7.12
C ALA A 60 5.30 14.89 -7.72
N ASP A 61 4.74 15.99 -8.23
CA ASP A 61 5.51 17.08 -8.89
C ASP A 61 6.28 17.97 -7.91
N SER A 62 6.08 17.80 -6.60
CA SER A 62 6.69 18.72 -5.63
C SER A 62 8.21 18.61 -5.55
N ASN A 63 8.83 17.57 -6.14
CA ASN A 63 10.27 17.26 -6.14
C ASN A 63 10.94 17.47 -4.76
N SER A 64 10.16 17.31 -3.69
CA SER A 64 10.54 17.77 -2.36
C SER A 64 10.63 16.57 -1.44
N ASP A 65 11.83 16.30 -0.96
CA ASP A 65 12.08 15.29 0.08
C ASP A 65 11.17 15.49 1.30
N TRP A 66 10.73 16.72 1.56
CA TRP A 66 9.76 17.03 2.61
C TRP A 66 8.46 16.25 2.46
N VAL A 67 7.90 16.17 1.24
CA VAL A 67 6.66 15.41 0.99
C VAL A 67 6.89 13.94 1.27
N ARG A 68 8.01 13.37 0.82
CA ARG A 68 8.37 11.98 1.14
C ARG A 68 8.41 11.74 2.65
N TYR A 69 9.10 12.59 3.41
CA TYR A 69 9.17 12.45 4.87
C TYR A 69 7.81 12.61 5.55
N ALA A 70 6.99 13.56 5.09
CA ALA A 70 5.63 13.75 5.60
C ALA A 70 4.75 12.51 5.35
N LEU A 71 4.83 11.91 4.16
CA LEU A 71 4.10 10.69 3.83
C LEU A 71 4.58 9.49 4.64
N MET A 72 5.89 9.35 4.87
CA MET A 72 6.42 8.29 5.73
C MET A 72 5.96 8.48 7.18
N ALA A 73 6.04 9.69 7.72
CA ALA A 73 5.59 10.01 9.07
C ALA A 73 4.08 9.76 9.23
N GLY A 74 3.26 10.21 8.28
CA GLY A 74 1.82 9.95 8.27
C GLY A 74 1.50 8.46 8.19
N SER A 75 2.22 7.71 7.36
CA SER A 75 2.07 6.26 7.26
C SER A 75 2.42 5.55 8.57
N LEU A 76 3.50 5.96 9.25
CA LEU A 76 3.87 5.43 10.56
C LEU A 76 2.76 5.65 11.60
N VAL A 77 2.15 6.84 11.62
CA VAL A 77 1.03 7.15 12.52
C VAL A 77 -0.17 6.25 12.22
N VAL A 78 -0.55 6.11 10.94
CA VAL A 78 -1.66 5.25 10.53
C VAL A 78 -1.40 3.79 10.88
N ILE A 79 -0.19 3.28 10.59
CA ILE A 79 0.23 1.91 10.93
C ILE A 79 0.15 1.69 12.45
N ALA A 80 0.63 2.62 13.26
CA ALA A 80 0.57 2.52 14.72
C ALA A 80 -0.88 2.48 15.23
N ILE A 81 -1.76 3.33 14.70
CA ILE A 81 -3.19 3.35 15.05
C ILE A 81 -3.86 2.02 14.64
N LEU A 82 -3.63 1.56 13.41
CA LEU A 82 -4.22 0.31 12.90
C LEU A 82 -3.73 -0.91 13.69
N ALA A 83 -2.42 -0.99 13.98
CA ALA A 83 -1.85 -2.07 14.77
C ALA A 83 -2.40 -2.06 16.21
N TRP A 84 -2.44 -0.89 16.86
CA TRP A 84 -3.04 -0.75 18.18
C TRP A 84 -4.52 -1.17 18.17
N TYR A 85 -5.30 -0.69 17.22
CA TYR A 85 -6.73 -1.00 17.13
C TYR A 85 -6.96 -2.49 16.87
N LEU A 86 -6.18 -3.10 15.97
CA LEU A 86 -6.23 -4.53 15.69
C LEU A 86 -5.96 -5.36 16.96
N VAL A 87 -4.99 -4.99 17.78
CA VAL A 87 -4.54 -5.83 18.90
C VAL A 87 -5.25 -5.51 20.23
N ALA A 88 -5.61 -4.24 20.47
CA ALA A 88 -6.09 -3.76 21.77
C ALA A 88 -7.59 -3.40 21.82
N ALA A 89 -8.23 -3.03 20.71
CA ALA A 89 -9.61 -2.55 20.75
C ALA A 89 -10.61 -3.69 21.05
N LYS A 90 -11.51 -3.52 22.02
CA LYS A 90 -12.54 -4.52 22.34
C LYS A 90 -13.72 -4.45 21.36
N GLY A 91 -14.45 -5.55 21.19
CA GLY A 91 -15.67 -5.58 20.34
C GLY A 91 -15.44 -5.60 18.83
N VAL A 92 -14.19 -5.70 18.36
CA VAL A 92 -13.88 -5.80 16.93
C VAL A 92 -14.33 -7.15 16.39
N SER A 93 -15.24 -7.14 15.42
CA SER A 93 -15.70 -8.35 14.73
C SER A 93 -14.56 -9.02 13.94
N SER A 94 -14.67 -10.33 13.65
CA SER A 94 -13.68 -11.02 12.82
C SER A 94 -13.53 -10.39 11.43
N ARG A 95 -14.64 -9.91 10.84
CA ARG A 95 -14.62 -9.22 9.54
C ARG A 95 -13.89 -7.88 9.63
N SER A 96 -14.12 -7.11 10.69
CA SER A 96 -13.42 -5.85 10.93
C SER A 96 -11.92 -6.09 11.17
N ALA A 97 -11.55 -7.12 11.92
CA ALA A 97 -10.17 -7.48 12.16
C ALA A 97 -9.44 -7.92 10.87
N ALA A 98 -10.12 -8.66 9.99
CA ALA A 98 -9.60 -8.98 8.67
C ALA A 98 -9.34 -7.71 7.83
N GLY A 99 -10.32 -6.80 7.77
CA GLY A 99 -10.16 -5.52 7.06
C GLY A 99 -9.01 -4.67 7.61
N LEU A 100 -8.88 -4.57 8.93
CA LEU A 100 -7.77 -3.88 9.59
C LEU A 100 -6.41 -4.52 9.26
N ALA A 101 -6.33 -5.84 9.23
CA ALA A 101 -5.11 -6.55 8.89
C ALA A 101 -4.67 -6.30 7.43
N LEU A 102 -5.63 -6.26 6.50
CA LEU A 102 -5.39 -5.92 5.09
C LEU A 102 -4.92 -4.46 4.95
N LEU A 103 -5.60 -3.51 5.59
CA LEU A 103 -5.23 -2.09 5.59
C LEU A 103 -3.83 -1.88 6.18
N LEU A 104 -3.54 -2.53 7.31
CA LEU A 104 -2.24 -2.50 7.95
C LEU A 104 -1.16 -3.04 7.01
N GLY A 105 -1.42 -4.18 6.35
CA GLY A 105 -0.48 -4.80 5.41
C GLY A 105 -0.18 -3.90 4.21
N GLY A 106 -1.21 -3.31 3.58
CA GLY A 106 -1.03 -2.39 2.46
C GLY A 106 -0.29 -1.10 2.86
N ALA A 107 -0.62 -0.52 4.02
CA ALA A 107 0.08 0.66 4.54
C ALA A 107 1.55 0.36 4.83
N THR A 108 1.84 -0.80 5.44
CA THR A 108 3.21 -1.25 5.72
C THR A 108 4.00 -1.48 4.43
N GLY A 109 3.45 -2.19 3.43
CA GLY A 109 4.14 -2.41 2.14
C GLY A 109 4.50 -1.10 1.43
N ASN A 110 3.56 -0.15 1.39
CA ASN A 110 3.77 1.17 0.79
C ASN A 110 4.76 2.05 1.57
N LEU A 111 4.82 1.92 2.90
CA LEU A 111 5.85 2.59 3.70
C LEU A 111 7.23 1.97 3.44
N THR A 112 7.32 0.64 3.39
CA THR A 112 8.57 -0.08 3.11
C THR A 112 9.16 0.34 1.76
N ASP A 113 8.36 0.44 0.72
CA ASP A 113 8.83 0.92 -0.58
C ASP A 113 9.37 2.36 -0.51
N ARG A 114 8.67 3.27 0.20
CA ARG A 114 9.16 4.66 0.37
C ARG A 114 10.49 4.74 1.11
N ILE A 115 10.70 3.87 2.11
CA ILE A 115 11.96 3.81 2.87
C ILE A 115 13.11 3.27 2.00
N ILE A 116 12.87 2.21 1.23
CA ILE A 116 13.93 1.51 0.49
C ILE A 116 14.19 2.14 -0.88
N HIS A 117 13.13 2.50 -1.60
CA HIS A 117 13.17 2.92 -2.99
C HIS A 117 12.85 4.41 -3.19
N GLY A 118 12.42 5.12 -2.14
CA GLY A 118 12.04 6.53 -2.20
C GLY A 118 10.66 6.80 -2.81
N ALA A 119 10.04 5.82 -3.46
CA ALA A 119 8.74 5.89 -4.12
C ALA A 119 8.04 4.52 -4.06
N VAL A 120 6.72 4.51 -4.23
CA VAL A 120 5.93 3.27 -4.33
C VAL A 120 5.88 2.78 -5.78
N THR A 121 6.00 1.48 -5.98
CA THR A 121 5.76 0.88 -7.31
C THR A 121 4.27 0.65 -7.50
N ASP A 122 3.66 1.39 -8.42
CA ASP A 122 2.27 1.21 -8.84
C ASP A 122 2.22 0.31 -10.08
N TYR A 123 1.28 -0.66 -10.05
CA TYR A 123 1.10 -1.65 -11.10
C TYR A 123 -0.32 -1.76 -11.66
N PHE A 124 -1.26 -1.01 -11.09
CA PHE A 124 -2.60 -0.82 -11.62
C PHE A 124 -2.91 0.67 -11.74
N GLU A 125 -3.47 1.06 -12.87
CA GLU A 125 -4.04 2.38 -13.11
C GLU A 125 -5.52 2.18 -13.47
N VAL A 126 -6.41 2.89 -12.78
CA VAL A 126 -7.86 2.86 -13.04
C VAL A 126 -8.30 4.23 -13.52
N LEU A 127 -8.88 4.28 -14.72
CA LEU A 127 -9.45 5.48 -15.30
C LEU A 127 -10.93 5.59 -14.93
N PHE A 128 -11.33 6.72 -14.35
CA PHE A 128 -12.74 7.08 -14.14
C PHE A 128 -13.05 8.34 -14.95
N GLY A 129 -13.83 8.17 -16.02
CA GLY A 129 -14.15 9.24 -16.96
C GLY A 129 -13.13 9.37 -18.10
N SER A 130 -13.60 9.88 -19.24
CA SER A 130 -12.78 10.22 -20.40
C SER A 130 -12.28 11.66 -20.24
N TYR A 131 -10.98 11.85 -20.05
CA TYR A 131 -10.31 13.14 -20.26
C TYR A 131 -9.69 13.16 -21.64
#